data_AF-A0A5Q4C378-F1
#
_entry.id   AF-A0A5Q4C378-F1
#
_cell.length_a   1.000
_cell.length_b   1.000
_cell.length_c   1.000
_cell.angle_alpha   90.00
_cell.angle_beta   90.00
_cell.angle_gamma   90.00
#
_symmetry.space_group_name_H-M   'P 1'
#
loop_
_entity.id
_entity.type
_entity.pdbx_description
1 polymer ?
#
loop_
_entity_poly.entity_id
_entity_poly.type
_entity_poly.pdbx_seq_one_letter_code
_entity_poly.pdbx_strand_id
1 'polypeptide(L)'
;MAVAAGLPPSPPLSACSDDAIASPIRLTTQSPASSNGLDLAGERLLKKQLLERSLAVVSEPLEDHLFQQFGAHDFWVKSQFSKQHSNGVYQFYDGSNITVSFYNAVKRLRGLGKNDKLPAFFDLLQFQHVLERHRVVKRRFIAGSRNVQGALPRYLLEAQWANFETNVVSRVPKVPEISFESAGDLRRIQMCEQGVDELVHLAMAETIIDNLSAPGIMILATGDGNPGQYTTGGFPNYVEKALDAGWVVEVYSFSESAHPIWSDPGFISDTRWRGRMSFHTLDSFIPYLIGTARGRA
;
A
#
# COMPACT_ATOMS: atom_id res chain seq x y z
N MET A 1 -53.12 -45.23 4.48
CA MET A 1 -53.32 -46.64 4.87
C MET A 1 -51.96 -47.31 4.96
N ALA A 2 -51.64 -47.85 6.13
CA ALA A 2 -50.43 -48.62 6.42
C ALA A 2 -50.48 -50.03 5.84
N VAL A 3 -49.33 -50.73 5.85
CA VAL A 3 -49.01 -52.16 6.11
C VAL A 3 -47.65 -52.43 5.40
N ALA A 4 -46.49 -52.51 6.08
CA ALA A 4 -45.89 -53.66 6.79
C ALA A 4 -45.68 -54.89 5.86
N ALA A 5 -44.67 -55.76 5.89
CA ALA A 5 -43.49 -56.08 6.69
C ALA A 5 -42.65 -57.11 5.90
N GLY A 6 -41.40 -57.39 6.28
CA GLY A 6 -40.76 -58.69 5.99
C GLY A 6 -39.22 -58.72 5.80
N LEU A 7 -38.47 -58.86 6.90
CA LEU A 7 -37.24 -59.69 7.02
C LEU A 7 -37.69 -61.16 7.32
N PRO A 8 -36.87 -62.25 7.32
CA PRO A 8 -35.39 -62.44 7.46
C PRO A 8 -34.87 -63.57 6.47
N PRO A 9 -33.80 -64.42 6.65
CA PRO A 9 -32.82 -64.61 7.76
C PRO A 9 -31.32 -64.85 7.38
N SER A 10 -30.48 -64.95 8.41
CA SER A 10 -29.10 -65.52 8.45
C SER A 10 -29.05 -66.62 9.55
N PRO A 11 -27.96 -67.37 9.82
CA PRO A 11 -26.91 -68.05 9.02
C PRO A 11 -26.85 -69.58 9.38
N PRO A 12 -25.73 -70.32 9.16
CA PRO A 12 -24.87 -70.63 10.33
C PRO A 12 -23.35 -70.73 10.06
N LEU A 13 -22.65 -70.86 11.18
CA LEU A 13 -21.21 -70.87 11.47
C LEU A 13 -20.42 -72.05 10.86
N SER A 14 -19.11 -71.85 10.64
CA SER A 14 -18.10 -72.92 10.62
C SER A 14 -16.81 -72.43 11.29
N ALA A 15 -16.15 -73.37 11.97
CA ALA A 15 -15.28 -73.18 13.11
C ALA A 15 -13.78 -73.38 12.81
N CYS A 16 -12.97 -72.68 13.59
CA CYS A 16 -11.75 -73.11 14.29
C CYS A 16 -10.67 -73.92 13.55
N SER A 17 -9.46 -73.35 13.47
CA SER A 17 -8.20 -74.07 13.75
C SER A 17 -7.14 -73.04 14.17
N ASP A 18 -6.65 -73.19 15.40
CA ASP A 18 -5.53 -72.47 16.03
C ASP A 18 -4.16 -73.08 15.65
N ASP A 19 -3.11 -72.40 16.13
CA ASP A 19 -1.69 -72.77 16.28
C ASP A 19 -0.71 -72.26 15.19
N ALA A 20 0.42 -71.62 15.48
CA ALA A 20 0.99 -71.08 16.71
C ALA A 20 2.26 -70.25 16.36
N ILE A 21 2.61 -69.29 17.24
CA ILE A 21 3.97 -68.81 17.57
C ILE A 21 4.74 -67.97 16.53
N ALA A 22 4.71 -66.64 16.71
CA ALA A 22 5.88 -65.82 17.08
C ALA A 22 5.50 -64.32 17.14
N SER A 23 5.79 -63.67 18.26
CA SER A 23 5.87 -62.21 18.42
C SER A 23 7.04 -61.94 19.38
N PRO A 24 7.66 -60.74 19.44
CA PRO A 24 7.33 -59.49 18.74
C PRO A 24 8.56 -58.76 18.14
N ILE A 25 8.37 -57.93 17.12
CA ILE A 25 9.19 -56.72 16.97
C ILE A 25 8.24 -55.53 17.10
N ARG A 26 8.29 -54.90 18.28
CA ARG A 26 7.77 -53.54 18.47
C ARG A 26 8.57 -52.61 17.57
N LEU A 27 7.98 -52.16 16.45
CA LEU A 27 8.35 -50.84 15.94
C LEU A 27 7.66 -49.82 16.87
N THR A 28 8.37 -49.46 17.94
CA THR A 28 8.17 -48.18 18.60
C THR A 28 8.31 -47.09 17.55
N THR A 29 7.22 -46.38 17.28
CA THR A 29 7.24 -45.03 16.70
C THR A 29 8.04 -44.14 17.65
N GLN A 30 9.36 -44.10 17.44
CA GLN A 30 10.20 -43.04 17.98
C GLN A 30 9.97 -41.83 17.08
N SER A 31 9.21 -40.86 17.59
CA SER A 31 9.29 -39.48 17.12
C SER A 31 10.75 -39.03 17.18
N PRO A 32 11.38 -38.61 16.07
CA PRO A 32 12.68 -37.99 16.16
C PRO A 32 12.48 -36.56 16.66
N ALA A 33 13.00 -36.35 17.87
CA ALA A 33 13.57 -35.13 18.42
C ALA A 33 13.32 -33.81 17.66
N SER A 34 12.66 -32.89 18.36
CA SER A 34 12.78 -31.43 18.28
C SER A 34 13.75 -30.87 17.21
N SER A 35 13.30 -30.78 15.95
CA SER A 35 13.94 -29.98 14.90
C SER A 35 13.53 -28.52 14.92
N ASN A 36 12.52 -28.15 15.73
CA ASN A 36 11.96 -26.79 15.80
C ASN A 36 13.00 -25.71 16.14
N GLY A 37 14.14 -26.03 16.74
CA GLY A 37 15.18 -25.03 17.07
C GLY A 37 16.07 -24.62 15.90
N LEU A 38 16.41 -25.58 15.03
CA LEU A 38 17.33 -25.36 13.90
C LEU A 38 16.61 -24.78 12.68
N ASP A 39 15.36 -25.18 12.46
CA ASP A 39 14.49 -24.66 11.41
C ASP A 39 14.24 -23.16 11.62
N LEU A 40 13.89 -22.76 12.86
CA LEU A 40 13.75 -21.35 13.22
C LEU A 40 15.06 -20.56 13.15
N ALA A 41 16.21 -21.18 13.43
CA ALA A 41 17.50 -20.49 13.33
C ALA A 41 17.90 -20.25 11.87
N GLY A 42 17.68 -21.23 10.99
CA GLY A 42 17.87 -21.13 9.55
C GLY A 42 16.94 -20.08 8.93
N GLU A 43 15.65 -20.11 9.27
CA GLU A 43 14.68 -19.08 8.85
C GLU A 43 15.04 -17.69 9.36
N ARG A 44 15.47 -17.55 10.63
CA ARG A 44 15.92 -16.27 11.19
C ARG A 44 17.16 -15.75 10.48
N LEU A 45 18.11 -16.63 10.16
CA LEU A 45 19.33 -16.27 9.44
C LEU A 45 19.01 -15.87 8.00
N LEU A 46 18.20 -16.65 7.28
CA LEU A 46 17.74 -16.33 5.93
C LEU A 46 16.99 -14.99 5.93
N LYS A 47 16.10 -14.76 6.89
CA LYS A 47 15.36 -13.50 7.04
C LYS A 47 16.29 -12.32 7.35
N LYS A 48 17.29 -12.52 8.21
CA LYS A 48 18.34 -11.53 8.46
C LYS A 48 19.14 -11.22 7.18
N GLN A 49 19.51 -12.25 6.42
CA GLN A 49 20.19 -12.10 5.13
C GLN A 49 19.31 -11.38 4.10
N LEU A 50 18.00 -11.63 4.06
CA LEU A 50 17.05 -10.93 3.18
C LEU A 50 16.81 -9.47 3.60
N LEU A 51 16.85 -9.18 4.90
CA LEU A 51 16.83 -7.82 5.45
C LEU A 51 18.11 -7.04 5.10
N GLU A 52 19.26 -7.71 5.14
CA GLU A 52 20.58 -7.15 4.83
C GLU A 52 20.90 -7.16 3.34
N ARG A 53 20.17 -7.94 2.52
CA ARG A 53 20.32 -7.97 1.07
C ARG A 53 20.04 -6.58 0.53
N SER A 54 21.09 -5.91 0.09
CA SER A 54 20.98 -4.66 -0.65
C SER A 54 20.00 -4.90 -1.80
N LEU A 55 19.00 -4.04 -1.92
CA LEU A 55 18.29 -3.93 -3.20
C LEU A 55 19.36 -3.63 -4.26
N ALA A 56 19.20 -4.22 -5.45
CA ALA A 56 20.22 -4.21 -6.50
C ALA A 56 20.84 -2.82 -6.61
N VAL A 57 22.18 -2.75 -6.61
CA VAL A 57 22.90 -1.48 -6.74
C VAL A 57 22.38 -0.82 -8.01
N VAL A 58 21.73 0.32 -7.82
CA VAL A 58 21.25 1.13 -8.93
C VAL A 58 22.48 1.55 -9.72
N SER A 59 22.64 0.98 -10.92
CA SER A 59 23.75 1.34 -11.81
C SER A 59 23.49 2.65 -12.55
N GLU A 60 22.22 3.05 -12.67
CA GLU A 60 21.79 4.21 -13.46
C GLU A 60 21.50 5.44 -12.58
N PRO A 61 22.01 6.63 -12.93
CA PRO A 61 21.66 7.89 -12.26
C PRO A 61 20.15 8.14 -12.26
N LEU A 62 19.62 8.73 -11.18
CA LEU A 62 18.19 9.02 -11.04
C LEU A 62 17.64 9.87 -12.19
N GLU A 63 18.40 10.85 -12.65
CA GLU A 63 17.98 11.74 -13.74
C GLU A 63 17.78 11.01 -15.07
N ASP A 64 18.65 10.04 -15.38
CA ASP A 64 18.54 9.25 -16.61
C ASP A 64 17.29 8.35 -16.56
N HIS A 65 17.04 7.73 -15.40
CA HIS A 65 15.85 6.92 -15.17
C HIS A 65 14.56 7.75 -15.21
N LEU A 66 14.57 8.96 -14.63
CA LEU A 66 13.44 9.91 -14.72
C LEU A 66 13.14 10.29 -16.17
N PHE A 67 14.18 10.58 -16.97
CA PHE A 67 14.02 10.91 -18.38
C PHE A 67 13.43 9.73 -19.16
N GLN A 68 13.88 8.51 -18.92
CA GLN A 68 13.35 7.31 -19.58
C GLN A 68 11.89 7.03 -19.23
N GLN A 69 11.53 7.17 -17.95
CA GLN A 69 10.17 6.84 -17.49
C GLN A 69 9.15 7.95 -17.79
N PHE A 70 9.53 9.22 -17.62
CA PHE A 70 8.59 10.34 -17.69
C PHE A 70 8.87 11.35 -18.80
N GLY A 71 10.02 11.31 -19.48
CA GLY A 71 10.41 12.33 -20.45
C GLY A 71 9.42 12.51 -21.61
N ALA A 72 8.88 11.40 -22.13
CA ALA A 72 7.86 11.45 -23.19
C ALA A 72 6.53 12.03 -22.67
N HIS A 73 6.10 11.65 -21.46
CA HIS A 73 4.89 12.16 -20.82
C HIS A 73 5.02 13.65 -20.51
N ASP A 74 6.12 14.08 -19.90
CA ASP A 74 6.36 15.47 -19.54
C ASP A 74 6.42 16.36 -20.78
N PHE A 75 7.08 15.90 -21.85
CA PHE A 75 7.07 16.59 -23.14
C PHE A 75 5.65 16.71 -23.71
N TRP A 76 4.89 15.62 -23.69
CA TRP A 76 3.53 15.59 -24.18
C TRP A 76 2.61 16.55 -23.39
N VAL A 77 2.61 16.49 -22.06
CA VAL A 77 1.85 17.39 -21.19
C VAL A 77 2.23 18.85 -21.46
N LYS A 78 3.52 19.17 -21.56
CA LYS A 78 3.98 20.52 -21.89
C LYS A 78 3.49 21.00 -23.25
N SER A 79 3.43 20.11 -24.24
CA SER A 79 2.96 20.43 -25.60
C SER A 79 1.45 20.62 -25.68
N GLN A 80 0.67 19.72 -25.07
CA GLN A 80 -0.80 19.70 -25.18
C GLN A 80 -1.48 20.64 -24.17
N PHE A 81 -0.89 20.79 -22.98
CA PHE A 81 -1.45 21.51 -21.84
C PHE A 81 -0.49 22.61 -21.36
N SER A 82 0.02 23.40 -22.29
CA SER A 82 1.03 24.45 -22.03
C SER A 82 0.57 25.48 -20.98
N LYS A 83 -0.72 25.83 -20.97
CA LYS A 83 -1.32 26.72 -19.95
C LYS A 83 -1.21 26.11 -18.55
N GLN A 84 -1.69 24.88 -18.37
CA GLN A 84 -1.60 24.16 -17.10
C GLN A 84 -0.16 23.99 -16.64
N HIS A 85 0.74 23.64 -17.57
CA HIS A 85 2.17 23.55 -17.28
C HIS A 85 2.75 24.90 -16.80
N SER A 86 2.34 26.03 -17.39
CA SER A 86 2.79 27.37 -16.97
C SER A 86 2.21 27.82 -15.63
N ASN A 87 1.01 27.34 -15.29
CA ASN A 87 0.35 27.61 -14.00
C ASN A 87 1.01 26.85 -12.84
N GLY A 88 1.73 25.76 -13.15
CA GLY A 88 2.58 25.04 -12.21
C GLY A 88 1.92 23.80 -11.59
N VAL A 89 2.67 23.18 -10.67
CA VAL A 89 2.35 21.88 -10.08
C VAL A 89 1.86 22.04 -8.64
N TYR A 90 0.81 21.29 -8.29
CA TYR A 90 0.20 21.26 -6.96
C TYR A 90 0.16 19.80 -6.50
N GLN A 91 0.76 19.52 -5.35
CA GLN A 91 1.04 18.15 -4.90
C GLN A 91 0.26 17.82 -3.63
N PHE A 92 -0.42 16.67 -3.64
CA PHE A 92 -1.26 16.18 -2.55
C PHE A 92 -0.90 14.75 -2.23
N TYR A 93 -0.34 14.53 -1.04
CA TYR A 93 0.14 13.21 -0.63
C TYR A 93 -0.74 12.67 0.50
N ASP A 94 -1.30 11.49 0.27
CA ASP A 94 -1.73 10.60 1.36
C ASP A 94 -0.48 9.90 1.89
N GLY A 95 0.18 10.57 2.84
CA GLY A 95 1.51 10.19 3.30
C GLY A 95 1.52 8.83 3.98
N SER A 96 0.44 8.46 4.68
CA SER A 96 0.30 7.14 5.31
C SER A 96 0.19 6.05 4.25
N ASN A 97 -0.68 6.23 3.25
CA ASN A 97 -0.87 5.25 2.17
C ASN A 97 0.40 5.05 1.35
N ILE A 98 1.05 6.14 0.94
CA ILE A 98 2.31 6.10 0.17
C ILE A 98 3.42 5.43 0.96
N THR A 99 3.58 5.78 2.23
CA THR A 99 4.64 5.18 3.06
C THR A 99 4.38 3.69 3.28
N VAL A 100 3.15 3.29 3.59
CA VAL A 100 2.79 1.88 3.79
C VAL A 100 2.96 1.07 2.50
N SER A 101 2.51 1.61 1.37
CA SER A 101 2.61 0.96 0.06
C SER A 101 4.06 0.81 -0.40
N PHE A 102 4.93 1.80 -0.16
CA PHE A 102 6.37 1.68 -0.37
C PHE A 102 6.96 0.49 0.40
N TYR A 103 6.70 0.39 1.71
CA TYR A 103 7.23 -0.72 2.50
C TYR A 103 6.67 -2.08 2.07
N ASN A 104 5.42 -2.15 1.65
CA ASN A 104 4.84 -3.39 1.09
C ASN A 104 5.59 -3.80 -0.19
N ALA A 105 5.81 -2.86 -1.11
CA ALA A 105 6.54 -3.11 -2.34
C ALA A 105 7.99 -3.55 -2.08
N VAL A 106 8.67 -2.94 -1.10
CA VAL A 106 10.01 -3.38 -0.67
C VAL A 106 10.01 -4.79 -0.07
N LYS A 107 9.01 -5.13 0.75
CA LYS A 107 8.87 -6.49 1.31
C LYS A 107 8.72 -7.51 0.20
N ARG A 108 7.83 -7.25 -0.75
CA ARG A 108 7.60 -8.12 -1.92
C ARG A 108 8.88 -8.31 -2.73
N LEU A 109 9.62 -7.24 -3.03
CA LEU A 109 10.89 -7.32 -3.74
C LEU A 109 11.96 -8.13 -2.99
N ARG A 110 11.92 -8.15 -1.66
CA ARG A 110 12.84 -8.92 -0.81
C ARG A 110 12.33 -10.32 -0.45
N GLY A 111 11.16 -10.72 -0.94
CA GLY A 111 10.52 -11.99 -0.56
C GLY A 111 10.11 -12.06 0.92
N LEU A 112 9.88 -10.91 1.56
CA LEU A 112 9.47 -10.80 2.96
C LEU A 112 7.93 -10.89 3.09
N GLY A 113 7.47 -11.39 4.23
CA GLY A 113 6.05 -11.45 4.54
C GLY A 113 5.45 -10.08 4.91
N LYS A 114 4.13 -9.94 4.76
CA LYS A 114 3.41 -8.67 5.07
C LYS A 114 3.67 -8.16 6.49
N ASN A 115 3.80 -9.06 7.46
CA ASN A 115 4.01 -8.72 8.87
C ASN A 115 5.48 -8.47 9.24
N ASP A 116 6.41 -8.61 8.30
CA ASP A 116 7.82 -8.39 8.57
C ASP A 116 8.10 -6.91 8.82
N LYS A 117 8.96 -6.64 9.81
CA LYS A 117 9.31 -5.27 10.18
C LYS A 117 10.51 -4.82 9.35
N LEU A 118 10.39 -3.64 8.77
CA LEU A 118 11.48 -2.93 8.10
C LEU A 118 11.82 -1.68 8.91
N PRO A 119 13.10 -1.27 8.95
CA PRO A 119 13.48 0.04 9.50
C PRO A 119 12.87 1.19 8.68
N ALA A 120 12.79 2.38 9.27
CA ALA A 120 12.26 3.55 8.60
C ALA A 120 13.31 4.18 7.67
N PHE A 121 13.25 3.85 6.37
CA PHE A 121 14.20 4.31 5.35
C PHE A 121 13.55 4.89 4.09
N PHE A 122 12.24 5.10 4.07
CA PHE A 122 11.61 5.87 3.00
C PHE A 122 12.14 7.31 3.02
N ASP A 123 12.62 7.79 1.87
CA ASP A 123 13.15 9.14 1.65
C ASP A 123 12.10 9.98 0.90
N LEU A 124 11.41 10.85 1.66
CA LEU A 124 10.37 11.71 1.10
C LEU A 124 10.96 12.77 0.15
N LEU A 125 12.20 13.20 0.34
CA LEU A 125 12.81 14.22 -0.50
C LEU A 125 13.13 13.67 -1.89
N GLN A 126 13.66 12.44 -1.95
CA GLN A 126 13.84 11.74 -3.23
C GLN A 126 12.49 11.44 -3.90
N PHE A 127 11.49 11.03 -3.11
CA PHE A 127 10.13 10.84 -3.62
C PHE A 127 9.55 12.12 -4.23
N GLN A 128 9.66 13.24 -3.51
CA GLN A 128 9.27 14.55 -3.98
C GLN A 128 10.00 14.90 -5.28
N HIS A 129 11.31 14.67 -5.36
CA HIS A 129 12.10 14.95 -6.56
C HIS A 129 11.61 14.17 -7.79
N VAL A 130 11.29 12.88 -7.61
CA VAL A 130 10.70 12.02 -8.66
C VAL A 130 9.38 12.56 -9.17
N LEU A 131 8.55 13.13 -8.29
CA LEU A 131 7.25 13.70 -8.67
C LEU A 131 7.39 15.10 -9.26
N GLU A 132 8.35 15.90 -8.81
CA GLU A 132 8.52 17.28 -9.28
C GLU A 132 9.19 17.36 -10.63
N ARG A 133 10.24 16.56 -10.86
CA ARG A 133 11.01 16.53 -12.13
C ARG A 133 11.36 17.93 -12.64
N HIS A 134 11.83 18.77 -11.71
CA HIS A 134 12.18 20.17 -11.95
C HIS A 134 11.04 21.09 -12.43
N ARG A 135 9.78 20.67 -12.30
CA ARG A 135 8.61 21.52 -12.61
C ARG A 135 8.41 22.58 -11.53
N VAL A 136 7.83 23.72 -11.91
CA VAL A 136 7.53 24.82 -10.97
C VAL A 136 6.40 24.39 -10.04
N VAL A 137 6.71 24.26 -8.74
CA VAL A 137 5.73 23.85 -7.72
C VAL A 137 5.10 25.07 -7.05
N LYS A 138 3.77 25.04 -6.93
CA LYS A 138 2.95 26.07 -6.30
C LYS A 138 2.46 25.69 -4.91
N ARG A 139 2.13 24.43 -4.68
CA ARG A 139 1.68 23.91 -3.38
C ARG A 139 2.20 22.51 -3.14
N ARG A 140 2.59 22.22 -1.90
CA ARG A 140 2.95 20.89 -1.39
C ARG A 140 2.11 20.62 -0.15
N PHE A 141 1.25 19.63 -0.22
CA PHE A 141 0.40 19.23 0.89
C PHE A 141 0.62 17.75 1.20
N ILE A 142 0.74 17.42 2.48
CA ILE A 142 0.78 16.05 2.95
C ILE A 142 -0.01 15.90 4.24
N ALA A 143 -0.85 14.87 4.26
CA ALA A 143 -1.50 14.42 5.49
C ALA A 143 -1.00 13.04 5.87
N GLY A 144 -1.00 12.74 7.17
CA GLY A 144 -0.63 11.43 7.67
C GLY A 144 -0.99 11.25 9.13
N SER A 145 -0.88 10.01 9.62
CA SER A 145 -1.22 9.68 10.99
C SER A 145 0.00 9.37 11.85
N ARG A 146 -0.13 9.65 13.15
CA ARG A 146 0.84 9.23 14.17
C ARG A 146 0.19 8.38 15.26
N ASN A 147 0.99 7.51 15.85
CA ASN A 147 0.65 6.92 17.15
C ASN A 147 0.87 8.01 18.22
N VAL A 148 -0.12 8.25 19.09
CA VAL A 148 -0.06 9.32 20.11
C VAL A 148 1.16 9.19 21.02
N GLN A 149 1.52 7.96 21.38
CA GLN A 149 2.67 7.63 22.24
C GLN A 149 3.96 7.33 21.44
N GLY A 150 3.91 7.42 20.11
CA GLY A 150 5.04 7.13 19.23
C GLY A 150 5.76 8.39 18.77
N ALA A 151 6.99 8.22 18.28
CA ALA A 151 7.69 9.28 17.55
C ALA A 151 6.93 9.63 16.26
N LEU A 152 7.08 10.88 15.81
CA LEU A 152 6.55 11.31 14.52
C LEU A 152 7.20 10.48 13.40
N PRO A 153 6.43 9.90 12.47
CA PRO A 153 6.98 9.20 11.32
C PRO A 153 7.99 10.05 10.55
N ARG A 154 9.07 9.41 10.09
CA ARG A 154 10.19 10.08 9.40
C ARG A 154 9.73 10.91 8.20
N TYR A 155 8.80 10.42 7.39
CA TYR A 155 8.29 11.16 6.24
C TYR A 155 7.59 12.47 6.65
N LEU A 156 6.89 12.51 7.78
CA LEU A 156 6.25 13.74 8.28
C LEU A 156 7.29 14.73 8.84
N LEU A 157 8.40 14.23 9.41
CA LEU A 157 9.53 15.08 9.79
C LEU A 157 10.20 15.70 8.56
N GLU A 158 10.47 14.89 7.53
CA GLU A 158 11.05 15.36 6.28
C GLU A 158 10.13 16.36 5.58
N ALA A 159 8.81 16.15 5.60
CA ALA A 159 7.81 17.08 5.07
C ALA A 159 7.86 18.46 5.73
N GLN A 160 7.99 18.49 7.07
CA GLN A 160 8.12 19.73 7.84
C GLN A 160 9.38 20.51 7.46
N TRP A 161 10.46 19.83 7.07
CA TRP A 161 11.69 20.47 6.60
C TRP A 161 11.64 20.85 5.12
N ALA A 162 10.81 20.17 4.32
CA ALA A 162 10.67 20.37 2.88
C ALA A 162 9.59 21.40 2.48
N ASN A 163 9.15 22.24 3.42
CA ASN A 163 8.13 23.27 3.21
C ASN A 163 6.80 22.70 2.67
N PHE A 164 6.41 21.51 3.13
CA PHE A 164 5.05 21.02 2.94
C PHE A 164 4.11 21.65 3.97
N GLU A 165 2.92 22.00 3.53
CA GLU A 165 1.77 22.07 4.42
C GLU A 165 1.51 20.66 4.97
N THR A 166 1.84 20.46 6.24
CA THR A 166 1.91 19.13 6.87
C THR A 166 0.84 19.01 7.95
N ASN A 167 -0.16 18.17 7.71
CA ASN A 167 -1.23 17.90 8.68
C ASN A 167 -1.08 16.50 9.28
N VAL A 168 -0.99 16.45 10.61
CA VAL A 168 -0.76 15.21 11.35
C VAL A 168 -1.96 14.91 12.25
N VAL A 169 -2.65 13.80 11.99
CA VAL A 169 -3.74 13.32 12.84
C VAL A 169 -3.25 12.24 13.80
N SER A 170 -3.95 12.09 14.92
CA SER A 170 -3.69 11.01 15.86
C SER A 170 -4.53 9.79 15.51
N ARG A 171 -3.93 8.60 15.54
CA ARG A 171 -4.69 7.35 15.41
C ARG A 171 -5.66 7.19 16.58
N VAL A 172 -6.85 6.66 16.30
CA VAL A 172 -7.93 6.50 17.27
C VAL A 172 -8.33 5.03 17.42
N PRO A 173 -8.95 4.64 18.55
CA PRO A 173 -9.55 3.32 18.71
C PRO A 173 -10.56 3.02 17.60
N LYS A 174 -10.38 1.91 16.88
CA LYS A 174 -11.41 1.36 16.00
C LYS A 174 -12.52 0.81 16.88
N VAL A 175 -13.66 1.49 16.91
CA VAL A 175 -14.87 0.98 17.58
C VAL A 175 -15.34 -0.24 16.79
N PRO A 176 -15.41 -1.44 17.38
CA PRO A 176 -15.99 -2.58 16.71
C PRO A 176 -17.45 -2.27 16.39
N GLU A 177 -17.88 -2.49 15.15
CA GLU A 177 -19.32 -2.59 14.87
C GLU A 177 -19.85 -3.73 15.75
N ILE A 178 -20.71 -3.40 16.70
CA ILE A 178 -21.18 -4.34 17.72
C ILE A 178 -22.13 -5.33 17.03
N SER A 179 -21.60 -6.46 16.56
CA SER A 179 -22.42 -7.67 16.43
C SER A 179 -22.59 -8.25 17.83
N PHE A 180 -23.83 -8.30 18.32
CA PHE A 180 -24.20 -8.71 19.68
C PHE A 180 -23.80 -10.15 20.09
N GLU A 181 -23.14 -10.93 19.22
CA GLU A 181 -22.92 -12.37 19.40
C GLU A 181 -21.49 -12.79 19.79
N SER A 182 -20.55 -11.87 20.07
CA SER A 182 -19.18 -12.26 20.47
C SER A 182 -18.64 -11.47 21.64
N ALA A 183 -19.26 -11.67 22.81
CA ALA A 183 -18.81 -11.15 24.11
C ALA A 183 -17.60 -11.90 24.71
N GLY A 184 -16.92 -12.77 23.95
CA GLY A 184 -15.83 -13.61 24.44
C GLY A 184 -14.41 -13.17 24.07
N ASP A 185 -14.25 -12.20 23.17
CA ASP A 185 -12.96 -11.82 22.60
C ASP A 185 -12.73 -10.32 22.81
N LEU A 186 -12.28 -9.93 24.01
CA LEU A 186 -11.68 -8.61 24.28
C LEU A 186 -10.32 -8.51 23.55
N ARG A 187 -10.37 -8.60 22.22
CA ARG A 187 -9.20 -8.49 21.35
C ARG A 187 -8.78 -7.03 21.33
N ARG A 188 -7.56 -6.80 21.83
CA ARG A 188 -6.68 -5.63 21.60
C ARG A 188 -7.34 -4.56 20.70
N ILE A 189 -7.83 -3.49 21.32
CA ILE A 189 -8.41 -2.33 20.62
C ILE A 189 -7.46 -1.93 19.47
N GLN A 190 -7.89 -2.16 18.24
CA GLN A 190 -7.11 -1.87 17.06
C GLN A 190 -7.15 -0.36 16.83
N MET A 191 -6.00 0.31 16.80
CA MET A 191 -5.96 1.74 16.48
C MET A 191 -6.04 1.90 14.95
N CYS A 192 -6.95 2.73 14.47
CA CYS A 192 -7.10 3.09 13.07
C CYS A 192 -6.78 4.56 12.82
N GLU A 193 -6.51 4.85 11.56
CA GLU A 193 -6.41 6.21 11.04
C GLU A 193 -7.83 6.75 10.80
N GLN A 194 -8.05 8.03 11.08
CA GLN A 194 -9.29 8.73 10.78
C GLN A 194 -8.97 10.13 10.30
N GLY A 195 -9.63 10.57 9.22
CA GLY A 195 -9.58 11.96 8.77
C GLY A 195 -8.38 12.34 7.90
N VAL A 196 -7.47 11.42 7.57
CA VAL A 196 -6.32 11.75 6.70
C VAL A 196 -6.77 11.99 5.27
N ASP A 197 -7.53 11.06 4.71
CA ASP A 197 -8.02 11.17 3.34
C ASP A 197 -8.90 12.42 3.21
N GLU A 198 -9.74 12.71 4.20
CA GLU A 198 -10.56 13.93 4.23
C GLU A 198 -9.74 15.22 4.25
N LEU A 199 -8.59 15.25 4.93
CA LEU A 199 -7.70 16.41 4.91
C LEU A 199 -7.06 16.59 3.53
N VAL A 200 -6.66 15.51 2.86
CA VAL A 200 -6.14 15.58 1.49
C VAL A 200 -7.24 16.03 0.53
N HIS A 201 -8.44 15.46 0.64
CA HIS A 201 -9.62 15.88 -0.12
C HIS A 201 -9.94 17.37 0.05
N LEU A 202 -9.86 17.88 1.28
CA LEU A 202 -10.10 19.30 1.57
C LEU A 202 -9.05 20.18 0.90
N ALA A 203 -7.76 19.83 1.01
CA ALA A 203 -6.68 20.58 0.37
C ALA A 203 -6.78 20.57 -1.17
N MET A 204 -7.19 19.44 -1.76
CA MET A 204 -7.50 19.35 -3.18
C MET A 204 -8.65 20.29 -3.55
N ALA A 205 -9.74 20.27 -2.80
CA ALA A 205 -10.93 21.10 -3.06
C ALA A 205 -10.63 22.60 -2.98
N GLU A 206 -9.95 23.02 -1.91
CA GLU A 206 -9.52 24.41 -1.72
C GLU A 206 -8.64 24.86 -2.90
N THR A 207 -7.67 24.03 -3.31
CA THR A 207 -6.81 24.33 -4.45
C THR A 207 -7.59 24.47 -5.75
N ILE A 208 -8.57 23.61 -5.99
CA ILE A 208 -9.43 23.71 -7.19
C ILE A 208 -10.18 25.04 -7.18
N ILE A 209 -10.74 25.44 -6.03
CA ILE A 209 -11.51 26.68 -5.86
C ILE A 209 -10.61 27.92 -6.03
N ASP A 210 -9.43 27.91 -5.45
CA ASP A 210 -8.50 29.04 -5.50
C ASP A 210 -7.91 29.29 -6.91
N ASN A 211 -8.00 28.30 -7.80
CA ASN A 211 -7.38 28.34 -9.12
C ASN A 211 -8.39 28.08 -10.26
N LEU A 212 -9.68 28.41 -10.06
CA LEU A 212 -10.74 28.21 -11.06
C LEU A 212 -10.44 28.85 -12.44
N SER A 213 -9.73 29.97 -12.46
CA SER A 213 -9.36 30.69 -13.70
C SER A 213 -8.03 30.23 -14.30
N ALA A 214 -7.20 29.54 -13.54
CA ALA A 214 -5.83 29.16 -13.91
C ALA A 214 -5.48 27.76 -13.38
N PRO A 215 -6.20 26.70 -13.80
CA PRO A 215 -5.91 25.34 -13.35
C PRO A 215 -4.49 24.94 -13.75
N GLY A 216 -3.80 24.22 -12.89
CA GLY A 216 -2.44 23.74 -13.10
C GLY A 216 -2.38 22.24 -13.38
N ILE A 217 -1.27 21.64 -12.97
CA ILE A 217 -1.09 20.19 -12.90
C ILE A 217 -1.26 19.76 -11.44
N MET A 218 -2.20 18.86 -11.18
CA MET A 218 -2.42 18.26 -9.88
C MET A 218 -1.73 16.90 -9.82
N ILE A 219 -0.79 16.76 -8.90
CA ILE A 219 -0.16 15.49 -8.57
C ILE A 219 -0.84 14.95 -7.32
N LEU A 220 -1.39 13.75 -7.43
CA LEU A 220 -1.97 13.03 -6.31
C LEU A 220 -1.15 11.76 -6.04
N ALA A 221 -0.56 11.68 -4.87
CA ALA A 221 0.15 10.48 -4.43
C ALA A 221 -0.72 9.69 -3.47
N THR A 222 -1.44 8.70 -4.01
CA THR A 222 -2.24 7.73 -3.25
C THR A 222 -2.47 6.48 -4.09
N GLY A 223 -2.49 5.32 -3.45
CA GLY A 223 -3.05 4.09 -4.02
C GLY A 223 -4.52 3.89 -3.70
N ASP A 224 -5.11 4.66 -2.78
CA ASP A 224 -6.50 4.46 -2.41
C ASP A 224 -7.45 4.94 -3.50
N GLY A 225 -8.41 4.08 -3.85
CA GLY A 225 -9.47 4.37 -4.80
C GLY A 225 -10.84 3.93 -4.27
N ASN A 226 -10.93 3.62 -2.98
CA ASN A 226 -12.20 3.30 -2.34
C ASN A 226 -13.04 4.57 -2.12
N PRO A 227 -14.36 4.43 -1.96
CA PRO A 227 -15.18 5.51 -1.41
C PRO A 227 -14.63 5.97 -0.06
N GLY A 228 -14.62 7.27 0.19
CA GLY A 228 -14.10 7.82 1.44
C GLY A 228 -15.03 7.53 2.61
N GLN A 229 -14.49 7.57 3.83
CA GLN A 229 -15.28 7.31 5.04
C GLN A 229 -16.44 8.32 5.19
N TYR A 230 -16.18 9.57 4.85
CA TYR A 230 -17.17 10.66 4.92
C TYR A 230 -17.49 11.28 3.56
N THR A 231 -17.02 10.71 2.45
CA THR A 231 -17.23 11.22 1.10
C THR A 231 -17.72 10.12 0.16
N THR A 232 -18.70 10.44 -0.69
CA THR A 232 -19.41 9.44 -1.52
C THR A 232 -18.51 8.70 -2.52
N GLY A 233 -17.35 9.25 -2.91
CA GLY A 233 -16.52 8.66 -3.95
C GLY A 233 -15.01 8.76 -3.75
N GLY A 234 -14.53 9.17 -2.57
CA GLY A 234 -13.11 9.19 -2.22
C GLY A 234 -12.22 9.97 -3.20
N PHE A 235 -10.95 9.57 -3.29
CA PHE A 235 -9.98 10.20 -4.18
C PHE A 235 -10.41 10.25 -5.66
N PRO A 236 -10.97 9.17 -6.27
CA PRO A 236 -11.42 9.22 -7.66
C PRO A 236 -12.42 10.35 -7.91
N ASN A 237 -13.34 10.62 -6.99
CA ASN A 237 -14.30 11.71 -7.15
C ASN A 237 -13.65 13.11 -7.11
N TYR A 238 -12.60 13.30 -6.29
CA TYR A 238 -11.86 14.57 -6.28
C TYR A 238 -10.99 14.75 -7.51
N VAL A 239 -10.46 13.65 -8.07
CA VAL A 239 -9.80 13.64 -9.37
C VAL A 239 -10.76 14.05 -10.48
N GLU A 240 -11.98 13.48 -10.52
CA GLU A 240 -13.02 13.89 -11.49
C GLU A 240 -13.35 15.38 -11.37
N LYS A 241 -13.55 15.89 -10.15
CA LYS A 241 -13.81 17.32 -9.92
C LYS A 241 -12.68 18.22 -10.43
N ALA A 242 -11.42 17.82 -10.25
CA ALA A 242 -10.28 18.55 -10.79
C ALA A 242 -10.27 18.52 -12.33
N LEU A 243 -10.51 17.35 -12.92
CA LEU A 243 -10.59 17.19 -14.37
C LEU A 243 -11.73 18.02 -14.98
N ASP A 244 -12.90 18.04 -14.37
CA ASP A 244 -14.02 18.90 -14.76
C ASP A 244 -13.66 20.39 -14.66
N ALA A 245 -12.88 20.77 -13.64
CA ALA A 245 -12.39 22.13 -13.45
C ALA A 245 -11.18 22.51 -14.35
N GLY A 246 -10.81 21.69 -15.33
CA GLY A 246 -9.78 22.06 -16.31
C GLY A 246 -8.35 21.64 -15.97
N TRP A 247 -8.14 20.92 -14.87
CA TRP A 247 -6.82 20.47 -14.44
C TRP A 247 -6.29 19.33 -15.31
N VAL A 248 -4.95 19.21 -15.34
CA VAL A 248 -4.25 17.96 -15.67
C VAL A 248 -4.00 17.24 -14.35
N VAL A 249 -4.35 15.96 -14.26
CA VAL A 249 -4.18 15.16 -13.05
C VAL A 249 -3.25 13.99 -13.33
N GLU A 250 -2.23 13.85 -12.48
CA GLU A 250 -1.28 12.75 -12.47
C GLU A 250 -1.38 12.03 -11.13
N VAL A 251 -1.81 10.77 -11.16
CA VAL A 251 -1.88 9.93 -9.96
C VAL A 251 -0.67 9.01 -9.90
N TYR A 252 -0.03 8.94 -8.73
CA TYR A 252 1.15 8.12 -8.50
C TYR A 252 0.95 7.17 -7.33
N SER A 253 1.31 5.90 -7.53
CA SER A 253 1.25 4.89 -6.47
C SER A 253 2.23 3.74 -6.71
N PHE A 254 2.42 2.88 -5.71
CA PHE A 254 3.09 1.60 -5.89
C PHE A 254 2.06 0.55 -6.31
N SER A 255 2.37 -0.22 -7.36
CA SER A 255 1.45 -1.15 -8.01
C SER A 255 0.77 -2.13 -7.05
N GLU A 256 1.45 -2.57 -5.98
CA GLU A 256 0.91 -3.55 -5.04
C GLU A 256 -0.32 -3.07 -4.29
N SER A 257 -0.37 -1.77 -4.00
CA SER A 257 -1.37 -1.16 -3.13
C SER A 257 -2.31 -0.23 -3.89
N ALA A 258 -2.14 -0.11 -5.20
CA ALA A 258 -2.98 0.71 -6.05
C ALA A 258 -4.33 0.05 -6.28
N HIS A 259 -5.40 0.80 -6.03
CA HIS A 259 -6.76 0.38 -6.33
C HIS A 259 -6.95 0.21 -7.86
N PRO A 260 -7.68 -0.82 -8.34
CA PRO A 260 -7.84 -1.10 -9.77
C PRO A 260 -8.43 0.05 -10.60
N ILE A 261 -9.18 0.97 -9.97
CA ILE A 261 -9.73 2.16 -10.65
C ILE A 261 -8.63 2.99 -11.35
N TRP A 262 -7.42 3.01 -10.77
CA TRP A 262 -6.29 3.75 -11.32
C TRP A 262 -5.67 3.07 -12.54
N SER A 263 -6.11 1.87 -12.90
CA SER A 263 -5.73 1.16 -14.13
C SER A 263 -6.94 0.90 -15.04
N ASP A 264 -8.14 1.36 -14.66
CA ASP A 264 -9.36 1.16 -15.44
C ASP A 264 -9.34 2.06 -16.69
N PRO A 265 -9.37 1.49 -17.91
CA PRO A 265 -9.47 2.26 -19.14
C PRO A 265 -10.71 3.15 -19.19
N GLY A 266 -11.82 2.72 -18.58
CA GLY A 266 -13.05 3.50 -18.50
C GLY A 266 -12.89 4.79 -17.70
N PHE A 267 -11.95 4.81 -16.74
CA PHE A 267 -11.62 5.99 -15.95
C PHE A 267 -10.51 6.82 -16.61
N ILE A 268 -9.37 6.21 -16.94
CA ILE A 268 -8.19 6.95 -17.42
C ILE A 268 -8.38 7.48 -18.84
N SER A 269 -8.93 6.64 -19.73
CA SER A 269 -9.08 6.96 -21.15
C SER A 269 -10.45 7.54 -21.49
N ASP A 270 -11.20 8.01 -20.49
CA ASP A 270 -12.46 8.67 -20.73
C ASP A 270 -12.25 9.92 -21.60
N THR A 271 -12.97 9.96 -22.72
CA THR A 271 -12.95 11.07 -23.67
C THR A 271 -13.30 12.42 -23.04
N ARG A 272 -14.06 12.45 -21.93
CA ARG A 272 -14.35 13.65 -21.13
C ARG A 272 -13.07 14.33 -20.63
N TRP A 273 -12.05 13.55 -20.28
CA TRP A 273 -10.78 14.06 -19.75
C TRP A 273 -9.88 14.62 -20.85
N ARG A 274 -10.06 14.20 -22.11
CA ARG A 274 -9.23 14.64 -23.25
C ARG A 274 -7.74 14.40 -23.01
N GLY A 275 -7.40 13.26 -22.39
CA GLY A 275 -6.03 12.87 -22.05
C GLY A 275 -5.42 13.60 -20.84
N ARG A 276 -6.20 14.38 -20.08
CA ARG A 276 -5.72 15.10 -18.89
C ARG A 276 -5.51 14.23 -17.65
N MET A 277 -5.93 12.96 -17.69
CA MET A 277 -5.74 11.99 -16.60
C MET A 277 -4.62 11.02 -16.96
N SER A 278 -3.71 10.78 -16.02
CA SER A 278 -2.69 9.74 -16.15
C SER A 278 -2.42 9.07 -14.80
N PHE A 279 -2.07 7.79 -14.84
CA PHE A 279 -1.64 7.03 -13.67
C PHE A 279 -0.25 6.46 -13.92
N HIS A 280 0.62 6.58 -12.91
CA HIS A 280 2.02 6.19 -12.99
C HIS A 280 2.39 5.32 -11.78
N THR A 281 3.04 4.19 -12.05
CA THR A 281 3.55 3.31 -10.99
C THR A 281 4.97 3.71 -10.59
N LEU A 282 5.27 3.60 -9.29
CA LEU A 282 6.55 4.03 -8.72
C LEU A 282 7.50 2.87 -8.41
N ASP A 283 7.15 1.65 -8.80
CA ASP A 283 7.90 0.44 -8.46
C ASP A 283 9.36 0.47 -8.94
N SER A 284 9.62 1.04 -10.13
CA SER A 284 10.97 1.19 -10.68
C SER A 284 11.83 2.19 -9.89
N PHE A 285 11.21 3.08 -9.10
CA PHE A 285 11.89 4.09 -8.31
C PHE A 285 12.26 3.60 -6.90
N ILE A 286 11.73 2.46 -6.45
CA ILE A 286 11.97 1.94 -5.09
C ILE A 286 13.44 2.00 -4.65
N PRO A 287 14.44 1.59 -5.47
CA PRO A 287 15.84 1.67 -5.08
C PRO A 287 16.35 3.09 -4.76
N TYR A 288 15.81 4.11 -5.43
CA TYR A 288 16.18 5.52 -5.26
C TYR A 288 15.52 6.16 -4.04
N LEU A 289 14.41 5.59 -3.57
CA LEU A 289 13.60 6.09 -2.45
C LEU A 289 14.07 5.55 -1.09
N ILE A 290 15.19 4.84 -1.06
CA ILE A 290 15.80 4.31 0.16
C ILE A 290 16.81 5.33 0.66
N GLY A 291 16.43 6.07 1.68
CA GLY A 291 17.32 6.95 2.39
C GLY A 291 18.38 6.12 3.12
N THR A 292 19.65 6.39 2.87
CA THR A 292 20.72 5.90 3.75
C THR A 292 20.40 6.39 5.15
N ALA A 293 20.43 5.52 6.15
CA ALA A 293 20.40 5.93 7.54
C ALA A 293 21.64 6.79 7.81
N ARG A 294 21.58 8.09 7.51
CA ARG A 294 22.52 9.06 8.03
C ARG A 294 22.26 9.08 9.53
N GLY A 295 23.02 8.28 10.25
CA GLY A 295 23.14 8.41 11.69
C GLY A 295 23.54 9.84 12.01
N ARG A 296 22.81 10.43 12.97
CA ARG A 296 23.23 11.49 13.88
C ARG A 296 24.32 12.44 13.37
N ALA A 297 23.94 13.69 13.15
CA ALA A 297 24.70 14.80 13.69
C ALA A 297 23.92 15.33 14.90
#